data_AF-A0A6V7JSL9-F1
#
_entry.id   AF-A0A6V7JSL9-F1
#
_cell.length_a   1.000
_cell.length_b   1.000
_cell.length_c   1.000
_cell.angle_alpha   90.00
_cell.angle_beta   90.00
_cell.angle_gamma   90.00
#
_symmetry.space_group_name_H-M   'P 1'
#
loop_
_entity.id
_entity.type
_entity.pdbx_description
1 polymer ?
#
loop_
_entity_poly.entity_id
_entity_poly.type
_entity_poly.pdbx_seq_one_letter_code
_entity_poly.pdbx_strand_id
1 'polypeptide(L)'
;MTAYYGFFEICHPKPGETVVITGAAGAVGSHVGQLAKIAGLKVIGITGSDAKCRWLINELGFDHAINYKTQDVAQELKIAAPEGIDCFFDN
;
A
#
# COMPACT_ATOMS: atom_id res chain seq x y z
N MET A 1 -9.19 -3.74 15.08
CA MET A 1 -8.12 -3.80 16.11
C MET A 1 -6.77 -4.21 15.51
N THR A 2 -6.73 -5.11 14.52
CA THR A 2 -5.50 -5.59 13.85
C THR A 2 -4.77 -4.55 12.99
N ALA A 3 -5.47 -3.72 12.22
CA ALA A 3 -4.82 -2.76 11.30
C ALA A 3 -3.98 -1.68 12.01
N TYR A 4 -4.51 -1.06 13.06
CA TYR A 4 -3.83 0.04 13.76
C TYR A 4 -2.62 -0.46 14.56
N TYR A 5 -2.80 -1.52 15.35
CA TYR A 5 -1.72 -2.07 16.17
C TYR A 5 -0.64 -2.73 15.30
N GLY A 6 -1.02 -3.51 14.29
CA GLY A 6 -0.07 -4.17 13.39
C GLY A 6 0.77 -3.18 12.59
N PHE A 7 0.18 -2.09 12.09
CA PHE A 7 0.93 -1.12 11.29
C PHE A 7 1.88 -0.25 12.13
N PHE A 8 1.41 0.30 13.26
CA PHE A 8 2.23 1.21 14.07
C PHE A 8 3.29 0.50 14.94
N GLU A 9 3.06 -0.75 15.37
CA GLU A 9 4.07 -1.50 16.13
C GLU A 9 5.07 -2.27 15.25
N ILE A 10 4.68 -2.73 14.06
CA ILE A 10 5.60 -3.50 13.21
C ILE A 10 6.41 -2.58 12.29
N CYS A 11 5.79 -1.54 11.74
CA CYS A 11 6.45 -0.70 10.74
C CYS A 11 6.97 0.63 11.27
N HIS A 12 6.59 1.07 12.48
CA HIS A 12 7.02 2.35 13.08
C HIS A 12 7.11 3.50 12.05
N PRO A 13 6.01 3.77 11.32
CA PRO A 13 6.02 4.58 10.10
C PRO A 13 6.53 6.00 10.36
N LYS A 14 7.46 6.46 9.52
CA LYS A 14 7.91 7.86 9.50
C LYS A 14 7.41 8.58 8.26
N PRO A 15 7.04 9.86 8.38
CA PRO A 15 6.70 10.68 7.22
C PRO A 15 7.80 10.62 6.15
N GLY A 16 7.40 10.44 4.90
CA GLY A 16 8.32 10.30 3.77
C GLY A 16 8.74 8.86 3.42
N GLU A 17 8.51 7.88 4.31
CA GLU A 17 8.78 6.47 4.02
C GLU A 17 7.77 5.87 3.02
N THR A 18 8.16 4.76 2.38
CA THR A 18 7.33 4.01 1.43
C THR A 18 6.83 2.71 2.06
N VAL A 19 5.52 2.50 2.02
CA VAL A 19 4.87 1.24 2.40
C VAL A 19 4.24 0.55 1.20
N VAL A 20 4.41 -0.76 1.14
CA VAL A 20 3.71 -1.66 0.21
C VAL A 20 2.70 -2.50 0.98
N ILE A 21 1.48 -2.64 0.46
CA ILE A 21 0.38 -3.39 1.09
C ILE A 21 -0.15 -4.44 0.12
N THR A 22 -0.06 -5.72 0.46
CA THR A 22 -0.74 -6.80 -0.28
C THR A 22 -2.21 -6.89 0.11
N GLY A 23 -3.06 -7.40 -0.78
CA GLY A 23 -4.50 -7.45 -0.53
C GLY A 23 -5.10 -6.07 -0.23
N ALA A 24 -4.53 -4.99 -0.77
CA ALA A 24 -4.79 -3.61 -0.35
C ALA A 24 -6.26 -3.19 -0.48
N ALA A 25 -7.02 -3.80 -1.39
CA ALA A 25 -8.44 -3.52 -1.55
C ALA A 25 -9.36 -4.35 -0.63
N GLY A 26 -8.79 -5.13 0.29
CA GLY A 26 -9.52 -5.87 1.33
C GLY A 26 -9.88 -5.00 2.53
N ALA A 27 -10.65 -5.57 3.46
CA ALA A 27 -11.12 -4.84 4.65
C ALA A 27 -9.96 -4.30 5.50
N VAL A 28 -8.91 -5.09 5.73
CA VAL A 28 -7.75 -4.65 6.52
C VAL A 28 -6.84 -3.71 5.72
N GLY A 29 -6.39 -4.15 4.53
CA GLY A 29 -5.45 -3.39 3.70
C GLY A 29 -5.92 -1.97 3.34
N SER A 30 -7.22 -1.79 3.09
CA SER A 30 -7.78 -0.47 2.74
C SER A 30 -7.74 0.53 3.90
N HIS A 31 -7.87 0.04 5.14
CA HIS A 31 -7.73 0.87 6.33
C HIS A 31 -6.27 1.14 6.65
N VAL A 32 -5.38 0.14 6.51
CA VAL A 32 -3.94 0.32 6.70
C VAL A 32 -3.39 1.38 5.74
N GLY A 33 -3.79 1.35 4.47
CA GLY A 33 -3.35 2.34 3.49
C GLY A 33 -3.78 3.76 3.83
N GLN A 34 -5.03 3.95 4.28
CA GLN A 34 -5.49 5.27 4.73
C GLN A 34 -4.75 5.76 5.97
N LEU A 35 -4.48 4.88 6.95
CA LEU A 35 -3.66 5.22 8.11
C LEU A 35 -2.24 5.62 7.69
N ALA A 36 -1.64 4.91 6.73
CA ALA A 36 -0.33 5.23 6.19
C ALA A 36 -0.31 6.57 5.45
N LYS A 37 -1.36 6.90 4.67
CA LYS A 37 -1.52 8.22 4.06
C LYS A 37 -1.61 9.32 5.10
N ILE A 38 -2.40 9.13 6.16
CA ILE A 38 -2.50 10.08 7.29
C ILE A 38 -1.15 10.25 7.99
N ALA A 39 -0.36 9.18 8.11
CA ALA A 39 0.99 9.22 8.67
C ALA A 39 2.05 9.86 7.75
N GLY A 40 1.67 10.29 6.53
CA GLY A 40 2.57 10.98 5.61
C GLY A 40 3.47 10.06 4.79
N LEU A 41 3.08 8.79 4.61
CA LEU A 41 3.85 7.84 3.81
C LEU A 41 3.41 7.85 2.34
N LYS A 42 4.31 7.35 1.50
CA LYS A 42 3.98 6.89 0.16
C LYS A 42 3.41 5.47 0.26
N VAL A 43 2.22 5.27 -0.29
CA VAL A 43 1.46 4.02 -0.14
C VAL A 43 1.24 3.38 -1.49
N ILE A 44 1.74 2.16 -1.63
CA ILE A 44 1.64 1.33 -2.83
C ILE A 44 0.77 0.11 -2.50
N GLY A 45 -0.35 -0.04 -3.21
CA GLY A 45 -1.28 -1.15 -3.01
C GLY A 45 -1.12 -2.23 -4.06
N ILE A 46 -1.19 -3.50 -3.66
CA ILE A 46 -1.23 -4.64 -4.58
C ILE A 46 -2.61 -5.31 -4.49
N THR A 47 -3.28 -5.48 -5.62
CA THR A 47 -4.63 -6.04 -5.69
C THR A 47 -4.87 -6.83 -6.98
N GLY A 48 -6.01 -7.51 -7.08
CA GLY A 48 -6.25 -8.52 -8.13
C GLY A 48 -7.15 -8.08 -9.28
N SER A 49 -7.41 -6.77 -9.44
CA SER A 49 -8.13 -6.22 -10.60
C SER A 49 -7.89 -4.72 -10.78
N ASP A 50 -7.97 -4.24 -12.02
CA ASP A 50 -7.80 -2.82 -12.34
C ASP A 50 -8.88 -1.94 -11.70
N ALA A 51 -10.10 -2.48 -11.55
CA ALA A 51 -11.18 -1.78 -10.86
C ALA A 51 -10.82 -1.51 -9.40
N LYS A 52 -10.18 -2.47 -8.72
CA LYS A 52 -9.69 -2.28 -7.35
C LYS A 52 -8.51 -1.32 -7.32
N CYS A 53 -7.59 -1.37 -8.30
CA CYS A 53 -6.49 -0.39 -8.39
C CYS A 53 -7.01 1.04 -8.49
N ARG A 54 -7.97 1.29 -9.40
CA ARG A 54 -8.61 2.60 -9.55
C ARG A 54 -9.28 3.07 -8.27
N TRP A 55 -9.98 2.17 -7.58
CA TRP A 55 -10.61 2.49 -6.30
C TRP A 55 -9.59 2.91 -5.23
N LEU A 56 -8.47 2.19 -5.11
CA LEU A 56 -7.40 2.52 -4.16
C LEU A 56 -6.82 3.92 -4.41
N ILE A 57 -6.55 4.27 -5.67
CA ILE A 57 -5.94 5.56 -6.03
C ILE A 57 -6.96 6.69 -5.89
N ASN A 58 -8.12 6.55 -6.55
CA ASN A 58 -9.07 7.65 -6.70
C ASN A 58 -9.88 7.93 -5.44
N GLU A 59 -10.25 6.89 -4.68
CA GLU A 59 -11.13 7.02 -3.52
C GLU A 59 -10.35 7.00 -2.19
N LEU A 60 -9.31 6.17 -2.10
CA LEU A 60 -8.55 6.00 -0.84
C LEU A 60 -7.24 6.78 -0.79
N GLY A 61 -6.83 7.41 -1.90
CA GLY A 61 -5.64 8.26 -1.96
C GLY A 61 -4.31 7.50 -1.94
N PHE A 62 -4.28 6.24 -2.39
CA PHE A 62 -3.02 5.52 -2.60
C PHE A 62 -2.20 6.21 -3.71
N ASP A 63 -0.87 6.23 -3.57
CA ASP A 63 0.01 6.85 -4.54
C ASP A 63 0.24 5.97 -5.77
N HIS A 64 0.19 4.65 -5.59
CA HIS A 64 0.25 3.68 -6.69
C HIS A 64 -0.55 2.43 -6.37
N ALA A 65 -1.06 1.77 -7.40
CA ALA A 65 -1.73 0.48 -7.25
C ALA A 65 -1.37 -0.49 -8.39
N ILE A 66 -1.01 -1.71 -8.01
CA ILE A 66 -0.51 -2.75 -8.91
C ILE A 66 -1.53 -3.88 -8.99
N ASN A 67 -1.97 -4.20 -10.20
CA ASN A 67 -2.75 -5.40 -10.45
C ASN A 67 -1.81 -6.59 -10.68
N TYR A 68 -1.63 -7.45 -9.66
CA TYR A 68 -0.69 -8.58 -9.74
C TYR A 68 -1.07 -9.64 -10.80
N LYS A 69 -2.27 -9.56 -11.38
CA LYS A 69 -2.72 -10.49 -12.44
C LYS A 69 -2.37 -10.03 -13.84
N THR A 70 -2.11 -8.74 -14.03
CA THR A 70 -1.90 -8.15 -15.36
C THR A 70 -0.56 -7.41 -15.47
N GLN A 71 0.11 -7.15 -14.34
CA GLN A 71 1.38 -6.44 -14.28
C GLN A 71 2.45 -7.27 -13.56
N ASP A 72 3.71 -7.04 -13.93
CA ASP A 72 4.85 -7.57 -13.19
C ASP A 72 5.07 -6.75 -11.91
N VAL A 73 4.79 -7.35 -10.77
CA VAL A 73 4.89 -6.68 -9.47
C VAL A 73 6.31 -6.20 -9.18
N ALA A 74 7.34 -6.96 -9.55
CA ALA A 74 8.72 -6.60 -9.26
C ALA A 74 9.19 -5.40 -10.10
N GLN A 75 8.75 -5.33 -11.36
CA GLN A 75 9.02 -4.17 -12.22
C GLN A 75 8.26 -2.93 -11.75
N GLU A 76 6.97 -3.07 -11.44
CA GLU A 76 6.14 -1.97 -10.96
C GLU A 76 6.64 -1.41 -9.63
N LEU A 77 7.08 -2.26 -8.70
CA LEU A 77 7.65 -1.80 -7.43
C LEU A 77 8.93 -1.00 -7.63
N LYS A 78 9.79 -1.35 -8.59
CA LYS A 78 10.99 -0.54 -8.91
C LYS A 78 10.64 0.85 -9.43
N ILE A 79 9.54 0.97 -10.18
CA ILE A 79 9.06 2.24 -10.72
C ILE A 79 8.39 3.06 -9.62
N ALA A 80 7.54 2.41 -8.82
CA ALA A 80 6.74 3.07 -7.80
C ALA A 80 7.53 3.38 -6.52
N ALA A 81 8.60 2.65 -6.22
CA ALA A 81 9.43 2.82 -5.03
C ALA A 81 10.93 2.92 -5.38
N PRO A 82 11.36 3.98 -6.11
CA PRO A 82 12.74 4.10 -6.58
C PRO A 82 13.75 4.27 -5.43
N GLU A 83 13.31 4.77 -4.29
CA GLU A 83 14.11 4.95 -3.07
C GLU A 83 14.11 3.72 -2.16
N GLY A 84 13.36 2.66 -2.53
CA GLY A 84 13.19 1.45 -1.75
C GLY A 84 11.84 1.38 -1.02
N ILE A 85 11.66 0.28 -0.29
CA ILE A 85 10.45 -0.01 0.49
C ILE A 85 10.88 -0.10 1.96
N ASP A 86 10.32 0.76 2.80
CA ASP A 86 10.64 0.81 4.23
C ASP A 86 9.75 -0.14 5.04
N CYS A 87 8.51 -0.35 4.60
CA CYS A 87 7.54 -1.23 5.24
C CYS A 87 6.80 -2.09 4.21
N PHE A 88 6.63 -3.36 4.53
CA PHE A 88 5.82 -4.30 3.75
C PHE A 88 4.74 -4.90 4.66
N PHE A 89 3.49 -4.57 4.37
CA PHE A 89 2.33 -5.13 5.08
C PHE A 89 1.73 -6.26 4.23
N ASP A 90 1.89 -7.49 4.71
CA ASP A 90 1.29 -8.67 4.10
C ASP A 90 -0.04 -9.02 4.78
N ASN A 91 -1.09 -9.21 3.99
CA ASN A 91 -2.46 -9.47 4.47
C ASN A 91 -3.05 -10.78 3.96
#